data_AF-A0A7Z0AWK3-F1
#
_entry.id   AF-A0A7Z0AWK3-F1
#
_cell.length_a   1.000
_cell.length_b   1.000
_cell.length_c   1.000
_cell.angle_alpha   90.00
_cell.angle_beta   90.00
_cell.angle_gamma   90.00
#
_symmetry.space_group_name_H-M   'P 1'
#
loop_
_entity.id
_entity.type
_entity.pdbx_description
1 polymer ?
#
loop_
_entity_poly.entity_id
_entity_poly.type
_entity_poly.pdbx_seq_one_letter_code
_entity_poly.pdbx_strand_id
1 'polypeptide(L)'
;MKERWNRIVPLLVVPLFLHATSASAESCEETLKRVESLYNNTVASCGKDPASDCSGLLIRGTHRADPAKGQKWDVWNPSPKAVELGTFAASYMRADNISYEDPGMSTQNGYIITPVDMVRDPENPVHVYCAFPNDAWTDFRDDRGCGNNKNTSQTEAVCQSMAPPITNVNAWVAHFTKFNNNRQQDQLQCGFNMRNPMSSQDRVTAFQNFMGSRRVINTREFQTQTELRLGNPKTDELPILAFFYSDSRGLNDALANQRDYKAKTGKDRNIVKIDFPRTPIAKATFSCIQTAAPPAQQFCDKYIESSTWVQRDDPKLGPKTWSLEVVPTACGRAIKDDQTDRMFAELYNKHKNDEQWRQYSVNGGSLRRQLVCHLAATFDGKPVRNKPEWNLEPARPYVDQATAVAQRCNPY
;
A
#
# COMPACT_ATOMS: atom_id res chain seq x y z
N MET A 1 32.85 74.75 17.88
CA MET A 1 32.20 73.75 18.75
C MET A 1 31.19 72.98 17.91
N LYS A 2 31.34 71.65 17.87
CA LYS A 2 30.42 70.60 17.40
C LYS A 2 30.24 70.40 15.88
N GLU A 3 30.88 69.31 15.45
CA GLU A 3 30.87 68.70 14.13
C GLU A 3 29.56 67.98 13.77
N ARG A 4 29.34 67.86 12.46
CA ARG A 4 28.36 67.00 11.80
C ARG A 4 28.67 65.52 12.03
N TRP A 5 27.68 64.75 12.49
CA TRP A 5 27.77 63.29 12.52
C TRP A 5 26.67 62.67 11.66
N ASN A 6 27.11 62.04 10.57
CA ASN A 6 26.36 61.05 9.80
C ASN A 6 25.95 59.88 10.71
N ARG A 7 24.68 59.46 10.64
CA ARG A 7 24.25 58.16 11.16
C ARG A 7 23.85 57.25 10.01
N ILE A 8 24.76 56.33 9.70
CA ILE A 8 24.53 55.14 8.88
C ILE A 8 23.76 54.15 9.76
N VAL A 9 22.61 53.68 9.29
CA VAL A 9 21.84 52.58 9.88
C VAL A 9 22.39 51.26 9.33
N PRO A 10 22.81 50.29 10.15
CA PRO A 10 23.07 48.95 9.65
C PRO A 10 21.76 48.14 9.67
N LEU A 11 21.35 47.65 8.49
CA LEU A 11 20.36 46.59 8.37
C LEU A 11 20.91 45.30 9.01
N LEU A 12 20.30 44.86 10.10
CA LEU A 12 20.47 43.51 10.63
C LEU A 12 19.65 42.54 9.76
N VAL A 13 20.32 41.88 8.83
CA VAL A 13 19.78 40.70 8.13
C VAL A 13 19.87 39.52 9.08
N VAL A 14 18.74 39.14 9.69
CA VAL A 14 18.61 37.87 10.42
C VAL A 14 18.49 36.76 9.39
N PRO A 15 19.41 35.77 9.35
CA PRO A 15 19.22 34.61 8.48
C PRO A 15 18.13 33.74 9.09
N LEU A 16 16.98 33.68 8.40
CA LEU A 16 15.95 32.68 8.63
C LEU A 16 16.56 31.31 8.34
N PHE A 17 16.99 30.61 9.39
CA PHE A 17 17.24 29.17 9.34
C PHE A 17 15.90 28.47 9.14
N LEU A 18 15.50 28.30 7.88
CA LEU A 18 14.48 27.35 7.47
C LEU A 18 14.98 25.95 7.87
N HIS A 19 14.62 25.52 9.09
CA HIS A 19 14.66 24.10 9.43
C HIS A 19 13.63 23.41 8.55
N ALA A 20 14.08 22.88 7.42
CA ALA A 20 13.31 21.89 6.70
C ALA A 20 13.13 20.70 7.66
N THR A 21 11.98 20.63 8.34
CA THR A 21 11.56 19.42 9.01
C THR A 21 11.36 18.38 7.92
N SER A 22 12.39 17.58 7.66
CA SER A 22 12.23 16.35 6.89
C SER A 22 11.25 15.48 7.67
N ALA A 23 9.99 15.45 7.25
CA ALA A 23 9.02 14.50 7.76
C ALA A 23 9.50 13.11 7.31
N SER A 24 10.24 12.44 8.17
CA SER A 24 10.63 11.04 7.93
C SER A 24 9.38 10.19 7.96
N ALA A 25 9.25 9.28 6.99
CA ALA A 25 8.22 8.26 7.01
C ALA A 25 8.35 7.43 8.30
N GLU A 26 7.22 7.13 8.94
CA GLU A 26 7.17 6.33 10.17
C GLU A 26 7.86 4.98 9.95
N SER A 27 8.73 4.61 10.88
CA SER A 27 9.44 3.34 10.82
C SER A 27 8.51 2.15 11.10
N CYS A 28 8.91 0.99 10.59
CA CYS A 28 8.22 -0.27 10.82
C CYS A 28 8.09 -0.61 12.32
N GLU A 29 9.10 -0.26 13.13
CA GLU A 29 9.08 -0.43 14.59
C GLU A 29 8.04 0.48 15.25
N GLU A 30 7.95 1.75 14.84
CA GLU A 30 6.94 2.68 15.35
C GLU A 30 5.52 2.23 15.00
N THR A 31 5.30 1.78 13.76
CA THR A 31 3.99 1.26 13.35
C THR A 31 3.63 0.00 14.13
N LEU A 32 4.58 -0.92 14.33
CA LEU A 32 4.35 -2.12 15.13
C LEU A 32 3.95 -1.76 16.57
N LYS A 33 4.69 -0.85 17.22
CA LYS A 33 4.37 -0.37 18.56
C LYS A 33 2.97 0.25 18.64
N ARG A 34 2.55 1.00 17.62
CA ARG A 34 1.19 1.58 17.56
C ARG A 34 0.12 0.50 17.44
N VAL A 35 0.30 -0.47 16.55
CA VAL A 35 -0.64 -1.59 16.38
C VAL A 35 -0.76 -2.39 17.67
N GLU A 36 0.36 -2.74 18.31
CA GLU A 36 0.37 -3.47 19.58
C GLU A 36 -0.26 -2.66 20.71
N SER A 37 0.01 -1.35 20.76
CA SER A 37 -0.58 -0.46 21.77
C SER A 37 -2.09 -0.37 21.62
N LEU A 38 -2.59 -0.19 20.39
CA LEU A 38 -4.03 -0.17 20.11
C LEU A 38 -4.69 -1.51 20.48
N TYR A 39 -4.10 -2.63 20.07
CA TYR A 39 -4.64 -3.96 20.35
C TYR A 39 -4.70 -4.27 21.86
N ASN A 40 -3.67 -3.88 22.61
CA ASN A 40 -3.57 -4.15 24.04
C ASN A 40 -4.27 -3.10 24.93
N ASN A 41 -4.64 -1.95 24.39
CA ASN A 41 -5.35 -0.91 25.14
C ASN A 41 -6.80 -1.33 25.36
N THR A 42 -7.18 -1.80 26.55
CA THR A 42 -8.52 -2.34 26.85
C THR A 42 -9.47 -1.35 27.54
N VAL A 43 -9.26 -0.05 27.34
CA VAL A 43 -10.11 1.00 27.92
C VAL A 43 -11.60 0.83 27.60
N ALA A 44 -12.45 1.28 28.52
CA ALA A 44 -13.90 1.25 28.36
C ALA A 44 -14.42 2.38 27.44
N SER A 45 -13.66 3.47 27.31
CA SER A 45 -13.93 4.64 26.45
C SER A 45 -12.66 5.43 26.18
N CYS A 46 -12.70 6.32 25.19
CA CYS A 46 -11.66 7.29 24.85
C CYS A 46 -12.06 8.66 25.40
N GLY A 47 -12.02 8.77 26.74
CA GLY A 47 -12.62 9.90 27.45
C GLY A 47 -14.14 9.90 27.29
N LYS A 48 -14.68 10.91 26.62
CA LYS A 48 -16.12 11.04 26.34
C LYS A 48 -16.58 10.23 25.12
N ASP A 49 -15.64 9.73 24.31
CA ASP A 49 -15.93 9.11 23.03
C ASP A 49 -15.75 7.57 23.09
N PRO A 50 -16.33 6.82 22.14
CA PRO A 50 -16.30 5.35 22.15
C PRO A 50 -14.88 4.77 22.11
N ALA A 51 -14.69 3.57 22.65
CA ALA A 51 -13.36 2.93 22.67
C ALA A 51 -12.75 2.71 21.27
N SER A 52 -13.57 2.63 20.21
CA SER A 52 -13.08 2.57 18.81
C SER A 52 -12.19 3.72 18.40
N ASP A 53 -12.25 4.85 19.11
CA ASP A 53 -11.62 6.09 18.66
C ASP A 53 -10.13 6.14 19.05
N CYS A 54 -9.70 5.30 20.00
CA CYS A 54 -8.31 5.24 20.53
C CYS A 54 -7.83 3.83 20.94
N SER A 55 -8.64 2.79 20.75
CA SER A 55 -8.38 1.43 21.26
C SER A 55 -8.92 0.37 20.30
N GLY A 56 -8.23 -0.77 20.25
CA GLY A 56 -8.51 -1.87 19.34
C GLY A 56 -8.11 -1.57 17.89
N LEU A 57 -8.18 -2.60 17.05
CA LEU A 57 -7.82 -2.50 15.64
C LEU A 57 -9.09 -2.55 14.78
N LEU A 58 -9.26 -1.54 13.92
CA LEU A 58 -10.26 -1.52 12.86
C LEU A 58 -9.63 -2.11 11.58
N ILE A 59 -10.03 -3.32 11.20
CA ILE A 59 -9.39 -4.13 10.17
C ILE A 59 -10.37 -4.39 9.04
N ARG A 60 -9.91 -4.24 7.80
CA ARG A 60 -10.69 -4.62 6.63
C ARG A 60 -9.87 -5.52 5.72
N GLY A 61 -10.34 -6.75 5.52
CA GLY A 61 -9.85 -7.64 4.48
C GLY A 61 -10.23 -7.14 3.08
N THR A 62 -9.34 -7.33 2.10
CA THR A 62 -9.56 -6.81 0.73
C THR A 62 -9.20 -7.81 -0.35
N HIS A 63 -9.92 -7.73 -1.47
CA HIS A 63 -9.57 -8.38 -2.73
C HIS A 63 -9.05 -7.34 -3.71
N ARG A 64 -7.85 -7.58 -4.25
CA ARG A 64 -7.28 -6.72 -5.29
C ARG A 64 -8.04 -6.90 -6.60
N ALA A 65 -8.04 -5.85 -7.41
CA ALA A 65 -8.47 -5.94 -8.80
C ALA A 65 -7.56 -6.93 -9.54
N ASP A 66 -8.17 -7.73 -10.41
CA ASP A 66 -7.49 -8.62 -11.36
C ASP A 66 -7.49 -7.99 -12.77
N PRO A 67 -6.41 -7.31 -13.20
CA PRO A 67 -6.36 -6.66 -14.50
C PRO A 67 -6.55 -7.64 -15.68
N ALA A 68 -6.22 -8.92 -15.50
CA ALA A 68 -6.43 -9.94 -16.53
C ALA A 68 -7.93 -10.19 -16.77
N LYS A 69 -8.79 -9.86 -15.79
CA LYS A 69 -10.26 -9.87 -15.90
C LYS A 69 -10.85 -8.50 -16.24
N GLY A 70 -10.02 -7.53 -16.63
CA GLY A 70 -10.46 -6.15 -16.90
C GLY A 70 -10.89 -5.36 -15.67
N GLN A 71 -10.54 -5.84 -14.47
CA GLN A 71 -10.91 -5.20 -13.22
C GLN A 71 -9.97 -4.04 -12.90
N LYS A 72 -10.53 -2.96 -12.33
CA LYS A 72 -9.77 -1.77 -11.96
C LYS A 72 -10.40 -1.08 -10.74
N TRP A 73 -9.74 -1.17 -9.60
CA TRP A 73 -10.05 -0.39 -8.40
C TRP A 73 -8.84 -0.38 -7.48
N ASP A 74 -8.83 0.62 -6.60
CA ASP A 74 -7.89 0.74 -5.50
C ASP A 74 -8.57 0.26 -4.22
N VAL A 75 -7.94 -0.65 -3.47
CA VAL A 75 -8.62 -1.38 -2.36
C VAL A 75 -9.08 -0.50 -1.20
N TRP A 76 -8.48 0.69 -1.06
CA TRP A 76 -8.82 1.68 -0.03
C TRP A 76 -9.99 2.58 -0.41
N ASN A 77 -10.44 2.54 -1.67
CA ASN A 77 -11.60 3.29 -2.13
C ASN A 77 -12.90 2.49 -1.90
N PRO A 78 -14.02 3.16 -1.61
CA PRO A 78 -15.31 2.49 -1.43
C PRO A 78 -15.69 1.62 -2.63
N SER A 79 -16.11 0.38 -2.37
CA SER A 79 -16.68 -0.49 -3.41
C SER A 79 -18.02 0.07 -3.93
N PRO A 80 -18.53 -0.39 -5.09
CA PRO A 80 -19.84 0.05 -5.58
C PRO A 80 -20.97 -0.12 -4.55
N LYS A 81 -20.98 -1.24 -3.82
CA LYS A 81 -21.94 -1.48 -2.73
C LYS A 81 -21.73 -0.52 -1.56
N ALA A 82 -20.48 -0.19 -1.22
CA ALA A 82 -20.21 0.78 -0.19
C ALA A 82 -20.66 2.20 -0.59
N VAL A 83 -20.49 2.58 -1.85
CA VAL A 83 -21.00 3.86 -2.40
C VAL A 83 -22.53 3.90 -2.31
N GLU A 84 -23.21 2.83 -2.72
CA GLU A 84 -24.67 2.70 -2.63
C GLU A 84 -25.18 2.87 -1.19
N LEU A 85 -24.53 2.22 -0.23
CA LEU A 85 -24.93 2.28 1.18
C LEU A 85 -24.45 3.55 1.90
N GLY A 86 -23.51 4.31 1.33
CA GLY A 86 -22.86 5.44 1.99
C GLY A 86 -21.92 5.04 3.14
N THR A 87 -21.65 3.76 3.31
CA THR A 87 -20.77 3.19 4.33
C THR A 87 -20.01 1.99 3.77
N PHE A 88 -18.91 1.61 4.42
CA PHE A 88 -18.19 0.37 4.15
C PHE A 88 -18.02 -0.45 5.43
N ALA A 89 -17.80 -1.77 5.30
CA ALA A 89 -17.65 -2.66 6.45
C ALA A 89 -16.19 -2.77 6.94
N ALA A 90 -15.97 -2.84 8.25
CA ALA A 90 -14.70 -3.28 8.83
C ALA A 90 -14.97 -4.11 10.08
N SER A 91 -13.97 -4.86 10.53
CA SER A 91 -13.99 -5.66 11.74
C SER A 91 -13.20 -4.96 12.85
N TYR A 92 -13.55 -5.25 14.10
CA TYR A 92 -12.89 -4.70 15.28
C TYR A 92 -12.33 -5.84 16.14
N MET A 93 -11.05 -5.77 16.50
CA MET A 93 -10.43 -6.74 17.41
C MET A 93 -9.63 -6.08 18.53
N ARG A 94 -9.57 -6.75 19.69
CA ARG A 94 -8.88 -6.26 20.89
C ARG A 94 -8.45 -7.41 21.81
N ALA A 95 -7.43 -7.18 22.63
CA ALA A 95 -6.79 -8.20 23.45
C ALA A 95 -7.67 -8.79 24.59
N ASP A 96 -8.84 -8.23 24.85
CA ASP A 96 -9.79 -8.65 25.89
C ASP A 96 -10.96 -9.47 25.34
N ASN A 97 -10.63 -10.54 24.61
CA ASN A 97 -11.55 -11.54 24.05
C ASN A 97 -12.52 -11.00 22.99
N ILE A 98 -12.12 -9.95 22.28
CA ILE A 98 -12.76 -9.49 21.04
C ILE A 98 -11.88 -10.00 19.89
N SER A 99 -12.05 -11.26 19.54
CA SER A 99 -11.16 -12.01 18.63
C SER A 99 -11.94 -12.75 17.55
N TYR A 100 -11.26 -13.04 16.44
CA TYR A 100 -11.75 -13.87 15.34
C TYR A 100 -10.55 -14.49 14.60
N GLU A 101 -10.76 -15.61 13.90
CA GLU A 101 -9.66 -16.46 13.40
C GLU A 101 -9.01 -16.02 12.08
N ASP A 102 -9.66 -15.15 11.31
CA ASP A 102 -9.17 -14.64 10.03
C ASP A 102 -9.84 -13.30 9.63
N PRO A 103 -9.33 -12.55 8.63
CA PRO A 103 -9.88 -11.25 8.25
C PRO A 103 -11.20 -11.30 7.46
N GLY A 104 -11.80 -12.49 7.26
CA GLY A 104 -13.09 -12.69 6.62
C GLY A 104 -13.03 -12.74 5.11
N MET A 105 -14.16 -13.13 4.50
CA MET A 105 -14.40 -13.06 3.05
C MET A 105 -13.32 -13.76 2.19
N SER A 106 -12.71 -14.83 2.72
CA SER A 106 -11.60 -15.55 2.08
C SER A 106 -10.41 -14.65 1.73
N THR A 107 -10.20 -13.58 2.49
CA THR A 107 -9.06 -12.66 2.30
C THR A 107 -7.85 -13.08 3.15
N GLN A 108 -6.65 -12.68 2.72
CA GLN A 108 -5.42 -12.87 3.49
C GLN A 108 -4.61 -11.57 3.60
N ASN A 109 -5.17 -10.45 3.17
CA ASN A 109 -4.57 -9.13 3.19
C ASN A 109 -5.63 -8.04 3.35
N GLY A 110 -5.16 -6.83 3.67
CA GLY A 110 -6.03 -5.66 3.72
C GLY A 110 -5.34 -4.48 4.39
N TYR A 111 -6.10 -3.68 5.12
CA TYR A 111 -5.57 -2.54 5.88
C TYR A 111 -6.17 -2.42 7.29
N ILE A 112 -5.40 -1.77 8.15
CA ILE A 112 -5.80 -1.28 9.47
C ILE A 112 -6.13 0.20 9.32
N ILE A 113 -7.31 0.62 9.76
CA ILE A 113 -7.76 2.01 9.72
C ILE A 113 -7.19 2.75 10.94
N THR A 114 -6.71 3.97 10.74
CA THR A 114 -6.26 4.83 11.83
C THR A 114 -7.47 5.25 12.69
N PRO A 115 -7.46 4.99 14.01
CA PRO A 115 -8.51 5.45 14.92
C PRO A 115 -8.63 6.98 14.93
N VAL A 116 -9.83 7.48 15.20
CA VAL A 116 -10.17 8.92 15.12
C VAL A 116 -9.19 9.79 15.92
N ASP A 117 -8.85 9.41 17.15
CA ASP A 117 -7.97 10.18 18.03
C ASP A 117 -6.51 10.21 17.56
N MET A 118 -6.14 9.39 16.58
CA MET A 118 -4.81 9.33 15.97
C MET A 118 -4.75 10.00 14.60
N VAL A 119 -5.88 10.34 13.99
CA VAL A 119 -5.90 11.10 12.74
C VAL A 119 -5.46 12.54 13.01
N ARG A 120 -4.62 13.08 12.13
CA ARG A 120 -4.07 14.44 12.21
C ARG A 120 -4.24 15.12 10.87
N ASP A 121 -4.39 16.44 10.89
CA ASP A 121 -4.46 17.25 9.67
C ASP A 121 -3.24 16.96 8.76
N PRO A 122 -3.44 16.84 7.43
CA PRO A 122 -4.68 17.12 6.68
C PRO A 122 -5.61 15.90 6.47
N GLU A 123 -5.41 14.77 7.16
CA GLU A 123 -6.25 13.57 7.00
C GLU A 123 -7.61 13.72 7.70
N ASN A 124 -8.65 13.08 7.13
CA ASN A 124 -10.00 13.09 7.70
C ASN A 124 -10.31 11.72 8.32
N PRO A 125 -10.84 11.66 9.55
CA PRO A 125 -11.25 10.40 10.16
C PRO A 125 -12.48 9.81 9.46
N VAL A 126 -12.64 8.49 9.56
CA VAL A 126 -13.88 7.79 9.24
C VAL A 126 -14.56 7.38 10.54
N HIS A 127 -15.87 7.58 10.62
CA HIS A 127 -16.64 7.35 11.85
C HIS A 127 -17.48 6.08 11.78
N VAL A 128 -17.60 5.38 12.91
CA VAL A 128 -18.48 4.21 13.07
C VAL A 128 -19.94 4.65 13.07
N TYR A 129 -20.75 4.03 12.22
CA TYR A 129 -22.19 4.28 12.10
C TYR A 129 -23.00 3.26 12.90
N CYS A 130 -22.56 2.01 12.92
CA CYS A 130 -23.11 0.97 13.77
C CYS A 130 -22.11 -0.17 13.98
N ALA A 131 -22.31 -0.93 15.06
CA ALA A 131 -21.45 -2.05 15.44
C ALA A 131 -22.28 -3.30 15.78
N PHE A 132 -21.94 -4.41 15.15
CA PHE A 132 -22.56 -5.73 15.30
C PHE A 132 -21.56 -6.70 15.95
N PRO A 133 -21.91 -7.32 17.10
CA PRO A 133 -21.02 -8.27 17.79
C PRO A 133 -20.58 -9.47 16.94
N ASN A 134 -21.32 -9.83 15.90
CA ASN A 134 -20.91 -10.84 14.92
C ASN A 134 -21.19 -10.36 13.48
N ASP A 135 -20.65 -11.02 12.47
CA ASP A 135 -20.98 -10.78 11.06
C ASP A 135 -22.50 -10.75 10.87
N ALA A 136 -23.00 -9.66 10.34
CA ALA A 136 -24.40 -9.33 10.25
C ALA A 136 -24.87 -9.19 8.79
N TRP A 137 -24.01 -9.52 7.82
CA TRP A 137 -24.30 -9.48 6.39
C TRP A 137 -24.76 -8.08 5.96
N THR A 138 -24.03 -7.06 6.39
CA THR A 138 -24.48 -5.66 6.32
C THR A 138 -24.68 -5.13 4.89
N ASP A 139 -24.13 -5.78 3.88
CA ASP A 139 -24.37 -5.43 2.47
C ASP A 139 -25.82 -5.68 2.01
N PHE A 140 -26.58 -6.47 2.77
CA PHE A 140 -28.00 -6.74 2.54
C PHE A 140 -28.93 -5.97 3.49
N ARG A 141 -28.37 -5.06 4.31
CA ARG A 141 -29.14 -4.24 5.24
C ARG A 141 -29.45 -2.87 4.68
N ASP A 142 -30.64 -2.36 5.01
CA ASP A 142 -30.98 -0.97 4.78
C ASP A 142 -30.31 -0.03 5.80
N ASP A 143 -30.72 1.25 5.81
CA ASP A 143 -30.23 2.25 6.76
C ASP A 143 -28.68 2.33 6.81
N ARG A 144 -28.06 2.40 5.63
CA ARG A 144 -26.60 2.42 5.46
C ARG A 144 -25.90 1.19 6.02
N GLY A 145 -26.56 0.04 5.97
CA GLY A 145 -26.04 -1.23 6.47
C GLY A 145 -26.31 -1.47 7.96
N CYS A 146 -27.10 -0.63 8.62
CA CYS A 146 -27.33 -0.69 10.07
C CYS A 146 -28.70 -1.25 10.49
N GLY A 147 -29.66 -1.28 9.57
CA GLY A 147 -31.04 -1.62 9.86
C GLY A 147 -31.42 -3.04 9.45
N ASN A 148 -32.57 -3.13 8.81
CA ASN A 148 -33.26 -4.36 8.47
C ASN A 148 -32.53 -5.12 7.38
N ASN A 149 -32.34 -6.43 7.56
CA ASN A 149 -31.75 -7.30 6.55
C ASN A 149 -32.85 -7.81 5.61
N LYS A 150 -32.73 -7.54 4.31
CA LYS A 150 -33.76 -7.97 3.34
C LYS A 150 -33.88 -9.48 3.15
N ASN A 151 -32.91 -10.25 3.65
CA ASN A 151 -32.91 -11.71 3.54
C ASN A 151 -33.71 -12.38 4.67
N THR A 152 -33.98 -11.66 5.76
CA THR A 152 -34.70 -12.21 6.92
C THR A 152 -36.21 -11.95 6.80
N SER A 153 -37.01 -12.76 7.51
CA SER A 153 -38.46 -12.59 7.55
C SER A 153 -38.93 -11.63 8.66
N GLN A 154 -38.05 -11.32 9.60
CA GLN A 154 -38.32 -10.40 10.70
C GLN A 154 -37.76 -9.03 10.33
N THR A 155 -38.36 -7.97 10.87
CA THR A 155 -37.80 -6.63 10.71
C THR A 155 -36.80 -6.37 11.83
N GLU A 156 -35.53 -6.14 11.49
CA GLU A 156 -34.53 -5.69 12.46
C GLU A 156 -34.43 -4.16 12.46
N ALA A 157 -34.55 -3.56 13.65
CA ALA A 157 -34.12 -2.18 13.87
C ALA A 157 -32.71 -2.16 14.46
N VAL A 158 -32.08 -0.97 14.50
CA VAL A 158 -30.91 -0.76 15.37
C VAL A 158 -31.29 -1.10 16.82
N CYS A 159 -30.34 -1.62 17.61
CA CYS A 159 -30.62 -2.21 18.92
C CYS A 159 -31.41 -1.29 19.86
N GLN A 160 -31.06 -0.01 19.89
CA GLN A 160 -31.72 0.98 20.74
C GLN A 160 -33.19 1.23 20.36
N SER A 161 -33.60 0.89 19.13
CA SER A 161 -34.95 1.06 18.60
C SER A 161 -35.77 -0.23 18.56
N MET A 162 -35.22 -1.34 19.06
CA MET A 162 -35.97 -2.60 19.20
C MET A 162 -37.12 -2.46 20.21
N ALA A 163 -38.09 -3.37 20.16
CA ALA A 163 -39.21 -3.42 21.10
C ALA A 163 -39.19 -4.75 21.89
N PRO A 164 -38.78 -4.77 23.17
CA PRO A 164 -38.23 -3.64 23.95
C PRO A 164 -36.82 -3.22 23.50
N PRO A 165 -36.36 -1.99 23.83
CA PRO A 165 -35.03 -1.52 23.47
C PRO A 165 -33.91 -2.42 24.00
N ILE A 166 -32.95 -2.73 23.14
CA ILE A 166 -31.74 -3.48 23.50
C ILE A 166 -30.62 -2.48 23.79
N THR A 167 -30.41 -2.21 25.08
CA THR A 167 -29.45 -1.20 25.56
C THR A 167 -28.43 -1.77 26.54
N ASN A 168 -28.35 -3.10 26.68
CA ASN A 168 -27.36 -3.77 27.51
C ASN A 168 -26.96 -5.14 26.92
N VAL A 169 -25.82 -5.66 27.38
CA VAL A 169 -25.25 -6.94 26.94
C VAL A 169 -26.22 -8.11 27.13
N ASN A 170 -26.86 -8.23 28.30
CA ASN A 170 -27.76 -9.36 28.59
C ASN A 170 -28.96 -9.39 27.65
N ALA A 171 -29.57 -8.23 27.39
CA ALA A 171 -30.68 -8.11 26.45
C ALA A 171 -30.25 -8.47 25.02
N TRP A 172 -29.07 -8.05 24.59
CA TRP A 172 -28.55 -8.39 23.26
C TRP A 172 -28.28 -9.89 23.13
N VAL A 173 -27.64 -10.51 24.12
CA VAL A 173 -27.36 -11.95 24.12
C VAL A 173 -28.66 -12.76 24.17
N ALA A 174 -29.66 -12.35 24.95
CA ALA A 174 -30.97 -12.99 24.97
C ALA A 174 -31.67 -12.91 23.60
N HIS A 175 -31.58 -11.76 22.92
CA HIS A 175 -32.10 -11.60 21.55
C HIS A 175 -31.37 -12.49 20.55
N PHE A 176 -30.03 -12.50 20.58
CA PHE A 176 -29.22 -13.30 19.65
C PHE A 176 -29.46 -14.80 19.83
N THR A 177 -29.50 -15.28 21.07
CA THR A 177 -29.66 -16.70 21.40
C THR A 177 -31.06 -17.26 21.12
N LYS A 178 -32.09 -16.40 21.06
CA LYS A 178 -33.44 -16.76 20.59
C LYS A 178 -33.41 -17.45 19.22
N PHE A 179 -32.40 -17.14 18.40
CA PHE A 179 -32.25 -17.65 17.04
C PHE A 179 -31.19 -18.76 16.90
N ASN A 180 -30.70 -19.38 17.99
CA ASN A 180 -29.66 -20.42 17.94
C ASN A 180 -29.95 -21.58 16.95
N ASN A 181 -31.22 -21.92 16.74
CA ASN A 181 -31.63 -22.99 15.81
C ASN A 181 -31.99 -22.47 14.41
N ASN A 182 -31.78 -21.18 14.14
CA ASN A 182 -32.07 -20.56 12.86
C ASN A 182 -30.76 -20.35 12.08
N ARG A 183 -30.73 -20.81 10.82
CA ARG A 183 -29.57 -20.63 9.93
C ARG A 183 -29.25 -19.15 9.63
N GLN A 184 -30.19 -18.25 9.90
CA GLN A 184 -30.05 -16.80 9.73
C GLN A 184 -29.80 -16.08 11.06
N GLN A 185 -29.40 -16.77 12.13
CA GLN A 185 -29.16 -16.18 13.45
C GLN A 185 -28.32 -14.90 13.37
N ASP A 186 -27.20 -14.96 12.65
CA ASP A 186 -26.26 -13.86 12.47
C ASP A 186 -26.90 -12.66 11.74
N GLN A 187 -27.85 -12.90 10.84
CA GLN A 187 -28.59 -11.86 10.13
C GLN A 187 -29.74 -11.27 10.96
N LEU A 188 -30.27 -12.02 11.93
CA LEU A 188 -31.36 -11.60 12.83
C LEU A 188 -30.89 -10.80 14.04
N GLN A 189 -29.57 -10.63 14.21
CA GLN A 189 -29.01 -9.77 15.26
C GLN A 189 -29.30 -8.29 14.97
N CYS A 190 -29.41 -7.46 16.01
CA CYS A 190 -29.43 -6.01 15.87
C CYS A 190 -28.00 -5.45 15.97
N GLY A 191 -27.76 -4.31 15.31
CA GLY A 191 -26.54 -3.52 15.43
C GLY A 191 -26.73 -2.32 16.35
N PHE A 192 -25.73 -1.99 17.16
CA PHE A 192 -25.76 -0.81 18.01
C PHE A 192 -25.55 0.44 17.16
N ASN A 193 -26.52 1.37 17.15
CA ASN A 193 -26.38 2.66 16.45
C ASN A 193 -25.28 3.51 17.10
N MET A 194 -24.50 4.20 16.27
CA MET A 194 -23.39 5.06 16.68
C MET A 194 -23.44 6.44 16.01
N ARG A 195 -24.52 6.75 15.27
CA ARG A 195 -24.63 7.99 14.49
C ARG A 195 -25.23 9.14 15.29
N ASN A 196 -24.89 10.37 14.90
CA ASN A 196 -25.63 11.56 15.29
C ASN A 196 -27.13 11.42 14.95
N PRO A 197 -28.06 11.97 15.75
CA PRO A 197 -27.82 12.90 16.87
C PRO A 197 -27.55 12.24 18.23
N MET A 198 -27.23 10.93 18.27
CA MET A 198 -26.95 10.22 19.52
C MET A 198 -25.79 10.87 20.30
N SER A 199 -25.96 11.05 21.61
CA SER A 199 -24.96 11.73 22.45
C SER A 199 -23.65 10.94 22.51
N SER A 200 -22.52 11.60 22.81
CA SER A 200 -21.24 10.90 23.01
C SER A 200 -21.35 9.81 24.08
N GLN A 201 -22.06 10.08 25.18
CA GLN A 201 -22.27 9.11 26.25
C GLN A 201 -23.07 7.87 25.78
N ASP A 202 -24.14 8.09 25.01
CA ASP A 202 -24.90 6.98 24.45
C ASP A 202 -24.05 6.14 23.49
N ARG A 203 -23.19 6.78 22.68
CA ARG A 203 -22.27 6.07 21.78
C ARG A 203 -21.25 5.24 22.56
N VAL A 204 -20.74 5.77 23.67
CA VAL A 204 -19.88 5.02 24.59
C VAL A 204 -20.61 3.78 25.10
N THR A 205 -21.83 3.93 25.63
CA THR A 205 -22.63 2.81 26.13
C THR A 205 -22.94 1.79 25.03
N ALA A 206 -23.31 2.24 23.84
CA ALA A 206 -23.56 1.40 22.67
C ALA A 206 -22.34 0.57 22.29
N PHE A 207 -21.15 1.18 22.23
CA PHE A 207 -19.92 0.46 21.90
C PHE A 207 -19.48 -0.49 23.02
N GLN A 208 -19.69 -0.13 24.30
CA GLN A 208 -19.48 -1.03 25.43
C GLN A 208 -20.38 -2.26 25.35
N ASN A 209 -21.63 -2.10 24.95
CA ASN A 209 -22.54 -3.22 24.74
C ASN A 209 -22.12 -4.09 23.56
N PHE A 210 -21.68 -3.50 22.45
CA PHE A 210 -21.07 -4.25 21.33
C PHE A 210 -19.91 -5.12 21.82
N MET A 211 -18.95 -4.53 22.53
CA MET A 211 -17.78 -5.25 23.05
C MET A 211 -18.18 -6.32 24.07
N GLY A 212 -19.07 -6.00 25.01
CA GLY A 212 -19.56 -6.92 26.03
C GLY A 212 -20.30 -8.11 25.43
N SER A 213 -21.18 -7.87 24.47
CA SER A 213 -21.89 -8.92 23.73
C SER A 213 -20.93 -9.84 22.99
N ARG A 214 -19.92 -9.30 22.28
CA ARG A 214 -18.90 -10.13 21.61
C ARG A 214 -18.21 -11.04 22.61
N ARG A 215 -17.76 -10.53 23.77
CA ARG A 215 -17.09 -11.36 24.78
C ARG A 215 -17.94 -12.53 25.27
N VAL A 216 -19.25 -12.35 25.39
CA VAL A 216 -20.16 -13.41 25.86
C VAL A 216 -20.35 -14.49 24.81
N ILE A 217 -20.51 -14.11 23.53
CA ILE A 217 -20.82 -15.07 22.48
C ILE A 217 -19.59 -15.71 21.85
N ASN A 218 -18.36 -15.28 22.14
CA ASN A 218 -17.14 -15.66 21.40
C ASN A 218 -16.75 -17.15 21.55
N THR A 219 -17.54 -18.03 20.96
CA THR A 219 -17.39 -19.49 20.95
C THR A 219 -17.43 -19.97 19.52
N ARG A 220 -18.60 -20.30 18.96
CA ARG A 220 -18.80 -20.52 17.52
C ARG A 220 -18.47 -19.25 16.74
N GLU A 221 -18.90 -18.12 17.26
CA GLU A 221 -18.79 -16.79 16.66
C GLU A 221 -17.35 -16.32 16.49
N PHE A 222 -16.38 -17.01 17.11
CA PHE A 222 -14.95 -16.82 16.84
C PHE A 222 -14.57 -17.09 15.37
N GLN A 223 -15.30 -17.96 14.69
CA GLN A 223 -15.08 -18.30 13.28
C GLN A 223 -15.55 -17.19 12.33
N THR A 224 -16.23 -16.18 12.86
CA THR A 224 -16.75 -15.05 12.11
C THR A 224 -16.28 -13.73 12.73
N GLN A 225 -16.09 -12.73 11.89
CA GLN A 225 -15.59 -11.43 12.35
C GLN A 225 -16.71 -10.68 13.08
N THR A 226 -16.35 -9.73 13.95
CA THR A 226 -17.28 -8.64 14.28
C THR A 226 -17.53 -7.79 13.02
N GLU A 227 -18.64 -7.08 12.93
CA GLU A 227 -18.91 -6.23 11.76
C GLU A 227 -19.34 -4.81 12.18
N LEU A 228 -18.62 -3.81 11.69
CA LEU A 228 -18.92 -2.40 11.88
C LEU A 228 -19.18 -1.76 10.51
N ARG A 229 -20.09 -0.78 10.44
CA ARG A 229 -20.21 0.12 9.29
C ARG A 229 -19.52 1.43 9.59
N LEU A 230 -18.69 1.90 8.67
CA LEU A 230 -18.00 3.18 8.76
C LEU A 230 -18.39 4.07 7.58
N GLY A 231 -18.45 5.38 7.80
CA GLY A 231 -18.71 6.35 6.72
C GLY A 231 -17.65 6.26 5.62
N ASN A 232 -18.06 6.40 4.36
CA ASN A 232 -17.13 6.34 3.23
C ASN A 232 -16.10 7.49 3.28
N PRO A 233 -14.80 7.20 3.10
CA PRO A 233 -13.81 8.24 2.85
C PRO A 233 -14.04 8.88 1.47
N LYS A 234 -13.49 10.07 1.26
CA LYS A 234 -13.28 10.59 -0.10
C LYS A 234 -12.26 9.72 -0.84
N THR A 235 -12.28 9.78 -2.16
CA THR A 235 -11.34 9.04 -3.02
C THR A 235 -9.91 9.32 -2.59
N ASP A 236 -9.15 8.24 -2.36
CA ASP A 236 -7.74 8.25 -1.96
C ASP A 236 -7.43 8.91 -0.60
N GLU A 237 -8.45 9.22 0.20
CA GLU A 237 -8.33 9.92 1.49
C GLU A 237 -8.57 9.02 2.71
N LEU A 238 -8.71 7.69 2.55
CA LEU A 238 -8.87 6.80 3.70
C LEU A 238 -7.64 6.89 4.63
N PRO A 239 -7.81 7.18 5.94
CA PRO A 239 -6.70 7.21 6.89
C PRO A 239 -6.31 5.77 7.25
N ILE A 240 -5.33 5.25 6.53
CA ILE A 240 -4.75 3.92 6.77
C ILE A 240 -3.64 4.04 7.80
N LEU A 241 -3.63 3.18 8.81
CA LEU A 241 -2.51 3.03 9.75
C LEU A 241 -1.40 2.18 9.13
N ALA A 242 -1.79 1.01 8.61
CA ALA A 242 -0.88 0.07 7.96
C ALA A 242 -1.66 -0.82 6.99
N PHE A 243 -0.97 -1.33 5.97
CA PHE A 243 -1.46 -2.52 5.26
C PHE A 243 -1.14 -3.77 6.09
N PHE A 244 -1.86 -4.87 5.85
CA PHE A 244 -1.58 -6.13 6.52
C PHE A 244 -1.67 -7.34 5.60
N TYR A 245 -1.04 -8.43 6.04
CA TYR A 245 -1.31 -9.78 5.55
C TYR A 245 -1.40 -10.77 6.73
N SER A 246 -2.15 -11.85 6.56
CA SER A 246 -2.32 -12.89 7.59
C SER A 246 -1.43 -14.12 7.37
N ASP A 247 -1.15 -14.45 6.11
CA ASP A 247 -0.28 -15.56 5.73
C ASP A 247 0.39 -15.31 4.37
N SER A 248 1.27 -16.22 3.95
CA SER A 248 2.08 -16.08 2.74
C SER A 248 1.27 -15.83 1.45
N ARG A 249 0.00 -16.24 1.38
CA ARG A 249 -0.86 -16.00 0.22
C ARG A 249 -1.20 -14.53 0.05
N GLY A 250 -1.31 -13.78 1.15
CA GLY A 250 -1.66 -12.36 1.15
C GLY A 250 -0.49 -11.39 1.05
N LEU A 251 0.76 -11.87 1.20
CA LEU A 251 1.95 -11.01 1.23
C LEU A 251 2.13 -10.20 -0.07
N ASN A 252 2.00 -10.86 -1.23
CA ASN A 252 2.15 -10.19 -2.52
C ASN A 252 1.10 -9.11 -2.73
N ASP A 253 -0.14 -9.36 -2.29
CA ASP A 253 -1.22 -8.39 -2.38
C ASP A 253 -0.98 -7.20 -1.44
N ALA A 254 -0.52 -7.43 -0.21
CA ALA A 254 -0.18 -6.36 0.73
C ALA A 254 0.96 -5.48 0.21
N LEU A 255 2.02 -6.09 -0.36
CA LEU A 255 3.13 -5.38 -1.01
C LEU A 255 2.65 -4.53 -2.19
N ALA A 256 1.77 -5.09 -3.03
CA ALA A 256 1.21 -4.38 -4.15
C ALA A 256 0.29 -3.22 -3.68
N ASN A 257 -0.54 -3.45 -2.67
CA ASN A 257 -1.42 -2.42 -2.09
C ASN A 257 -0.61 -1.24 -1.53
N GLN A 258 0.46 -1.53 -0.77
CA GLN A 258 1.36 -0.50 -0.25
C GLN A 258 1.99 0.33 -1.37
N ARG A 259 2.56 -0.33 -2.38
CA ARG A 259 3.21 0.34 -3.51
C ARG A 259 2.22 1.21 -4.29
N ASP A 260 1.04 0.68 -4.59
CA ASP A 260 0.03 1.38 -5.36
C ASP A 260 -0.53 2.57 -4.56
N TYR A 261 -0.72 2.41 -3.24
CA TYR A 261 -1.14 3.50 -2.35
C TYR A 261 -0.11 4.62 -2.31
N LYS A 262 1.18 4.29 -2.18
CA LYS A 262 2.26 5.28 -2.25
C LYS A 262 2.27 6.00 -3.60
N ALA A 263 2.17 5.25 -4.70
CA ALA A 263 2.16 5.82 -6.04
C ALA A 263 0.96 6.74 -6.28
N LYS A 264 -0.19 6.41 -5.71
CA LYS A 264 -1.44 7.17 -5.86
C LYS A 264 -1.49 8.41 -4.97
N THR A 265 -1.11 8.26 -3.71
CA THR A 265 -1.37 9.26 -2.66
C THR A 265 -0.11 10.00 -2.20
N GLY A 266 1.07 9.51 -2.56
CA GLY A 266 2.35 9.96 -2.03
C GLY A 266 2.63 9.53 -0.59
N LYS A 267 1.71 8.81 0.07
CA LYS A 267 1.83 8.42 1.48
C LYS A 267 2.48 7.05 1.62
N ASP A 268 3.56 6.99 2.39
CA ASP A 268 4.18 5.75 2.83
C ASP A 268 3.38 5.11 3.97
N ARG A 269 3.14 3.80 3.90
CA ARG A 269 2.52 2.99 4.96
C ARG A 269 3.29 1.69 5.13
N ASN A 270 3.51 1.26 6.37
CA ASN A 270 4.16 -0.03 6.62
C ASN A 270 3.18 -1.20 6.42
N ILE A 271 3.74 -2.41 6.33
CA ILE A 271 2.96 -3.64 6.25
C ILE A 271 3.19 -4.44 7.53
N VAL A 272 2.09 -4.81 8.18
CA VAL A 272 2.08 -5.63 9.40
C VAL A 272 1.59 -7.04 9.07
N LYS A 273 2.33 -8.07 9.47
CA LYS A 273 1.81 -9.43 9.55
C LYS A 273 0.93 -9.53 10.80
N ILE A 274 -0.31 -9.96 10.62
CA ILE A 274 -1.23 -10.28 11.71
C ILE A 274 -1.37 -11.80 11.77
N ASP A 275 -0.80 -12.40 12.82
CA ASP A 275 -1.14 -13.78 13.18
C ASP A 275 -2.43 -13.75 13.99
N PHE A 276 -3.54 -13.98 13.30
CA PHE A 276 -4.85 -14.09 13.94
C PHE A 276 -4.87 -15.25 14.95
N PRO A 277 -5.58 -15.09 16.07
CA PRO A 277 -5.66 -16.12 17.09
C PRO A 277 -6.25 -17.42 16.53
N ARG A 278 -5.88 -18.56 17.13
CA ARG A 278 -6.39 -19.89 16.73
C ARG A 278 -7.48 -20.41 17.67
N THR A 279 -7.71 -19.72 18.79
CA THR A 279 -8.77 -20.03 19.74
C THR A 279 -9.36 -18.72 20.28
N PRO A 280 -10.60 -18.73 20.80
CA PRO A 280 -11.24 -17.51 21.29
C PRO A 280 -10.46 -16.77 22.40
N ILE A 281 -9.69 -17.50 23.21
CA ILE A 281 -8.90 -16.97 24.33
C ILE A 281 -7.45 -16.63 23.94
N ALA A 282 -6.99 -17.06 22.76
CA ALA A 282 -5.67 -16.72 22.27
C ALA A 282 -5.64 -15.25 21.82
N LYS A 283 -4.45 -14.65 21.89
CA LYS A 283 -4.20 -13.29 21.40
C LYS A 283 -3.62 -13.33 20.00
N ALA A 284 -3.91 -12.29 19.22
CA ALA A 284 -3.19 -12.04 17.98
C ALA A 284 -1.75 -11.63 18.29
N THR A 285 -0.85 -11.96 17.39
CA THR A 285 0.54 -11.46 17.42
C THR A 285 0.85 -10.70 16.14
N PHE A 286 1.77 -9.75 16.25
CA PHE A 286 2.08 -8.83 15.18
C PHE A 286 3.57 -8.86 14.89
N SER A 287 3.93 -8.76 13.63
CA SER A 287 5.28 -8.39 13.23
C SER A 287 5.18 -7.42 12.06
N CYS A 288 6.15 -6.53 11.91
CA CYS A 288 6.16 -5.60 10.80
C CYS A 288 7.24 -6.04 9.81
N ILE A 289 6.90 -6.08 8.52
CA ILE A 289 7.89 -6.32 7.49
C ILE A 289 8.53 -4.98 7.14
N GLN A 290 9.85 -4.91 7.33
CA GLN A 290 10.62 -3.86 6.66
C GLN A 290 10.58 -4.19 5.17
N THR A 291 9.66 -3.57 4.45
CA THR A 291 9.87 -3.39 3.02
C THR A 291 11.11 -2.53 2.94
N ALA A 292 12.26 -3.17 2.70
CA ALA A 292 13.49 -2.44 2.42
C ALA A 292 13.11 -1.32 1.45
N ALA A 293 13.47 -0.07 1.77
CA ALA A 293 13.61 0.93 0.73
C ALA A 293 14.32 0.20 -0.43
N PRO A 294 13.82 0.27 -1.69
CA PRO A 294 14.44 -0.45 -2.78
C PRO A 294 15.94 -0.27 -2.61
N PRO A 295 16.69 -1.37 -2.39
CA PRO A 295 18.07 -1.27 -1.92
C PRO A 295 18.70 -0.22 -2.80
N ALA A 296 19.25 0.85 -2.22
CA ALA A 296 19.76 1.99 -2.97
C ALA A 296 20.46 1.41 -4.18
N GLN A 297 19.83 1.52 -5.36
CA GLN A 297 20.12 0.55 -6.41
C GLN A 297 21.60 0.66 -6.66
N GLN A 298 22.34 -0.43 -6.40
CA GLN A 298 23.78 -0.40 -6.43
C GLN A 298 24.18 -0.25 -7.89
N PHE A 299 24.14 1.00 -8.35
CA PHE A 299 24.63 1.44 -9.62
C PHE A 299 26.13 1.17 -9.62
N CYS A 300 26.67 0.88 -10.80
CA CYS A 300 28.11 0.82 -10.94
C CYS A 300 28.69 2.21 -10.69
N ASP A 301 29.77 2.31 -9.92
CA ASP A 301 30.57 3.55 -9.84
C ASP A 301 31.05 3.98 -11.24
N LYS A 302 31.29 2.98 -12.11
CA LYS A 302 31.65 3.14 -13.52
C LYS A 302 31.15 1.93 -14.33
N TYR A 303 30.44 2.15 -15.43
CA TYR A 303 29.93 1.08 -16.29
C TYR A 303 30.91 0.71 -17.43
N ILE A 304 31.65 1.69 -17.94
CA ILE A 304 32.57 1.55 -19.08
C ILE A 304 34.00 1.76 -18.60
N GLU A 305 34.87 0.75 -18.75
CA GLU A 305 36.29 0.89 -18.43
C GLU A 305 36.99 1.83 -19.42
N SER A 306 36.83 1.57 -20.72
CA SER A 306 37.33 2.39 -21.81
C SER A 306 36.38 2.39 -23.00
N SER A 307 36.50 3.44 -23.82
CA SER A 307 35.77 3.56 -25.08
C SER A 307 36.53 4.48 -26.03
N THR A 308 36.78 4.03 -27.26
CA THR A 308 37.62 4.72 -28.25
C THR A 308 37.10 4.48 -29.66
N TRP A 309 37.16 5.52 -30.50
CA TRP A 309 36.87 5.39 -31.91
C TRP A 309 38.03 4.74 -32.65
N VAL A 310 37.72 3.72 -33.43
CA VAL A 310 38.69 3.00 -34.28
C VAL A 310 38.11 2.84 -35.68
N GLN A 311 38.99 2.75 -36.68
CA GLN A 311 38.61 2.35 -38.03
C GLN A 311 38.90 0.87 -38.21
N ARG A 312 37.88 0.12 -38.63
CA ARG A 312 37.96 -1.33 -38.86
C ARG A 312 37.31 -1.66 -40.20
N ASP A 313 37.80 -2.70 -40.85
CA ASP A 313 37.14 -3.22 -42.05
C ASP A 313 35.90 -4.01 -41.62
N ASP A 314 34.75 -3.68 -42.20
CA ASP A 314 33.50 -4.36 -41.92
C ASP A 314 32.99 -5.10 -43.17
N PRO A 315 32.56 -6.37 -43.05
CA PRO A 315 32.10 -7.15 -44.21
C PRO A 315 30.88 -6.58 -44.96
N LYS A 316 30.10 -5.69 -44.33
CA LYS A 316 28.89 -5.09 -44.90
C LYS A 316 29.06 -3.60 -45.20
N LEU A 317 29.78 -2.88 -44.36
CA LEU A 317 30.00 -1.44 -44.48
C LEU A 317 31.23 -1.06 -45.29
N GLY A 318 32.14 -2.01 -45.50
CA GLY A 318 33.37 -1.80 -46.26
C GLY A 318 34.56 -1.37 -45.40
N PRO A 319 35.69 -1.02 -46.05
CA PRO A 319 36.93 -0.73 -45.37
C PRO A 319 36.90 0.58 -44.60
N LYS A 320 37.72 0.68 -43.54
CA LYS A 320 37.86 1.90 -42.70
C LYS A 320 36.55 2.41 -42.09
N THR A 321 35.65 1.51 -41.74
CA THR A 321 34.40 1.83 -41.05
C THR A 321 34.68 2.29 -39.62
N TRP A 322 34.09 3.40 -39.20
CA TRP A 322 34.15 3.85 -37.81
C TRP A 322 33.37 2.91 -36.89
N SER A 323 34.04 2.43 -35.84
CA SER A 323 33.44 1.64 -34.77
C SER A 323 33.84 2.23 -33.42
N LEU A 324 32.87 2.30 -32.49
CA LEU A 324 33.14 2.63 -31.10
C LEU A 324 33.51 1.33 -30.39
N GLU A 325 34.79 1.14 -30.14
CA GLU A 325 35.29 0.02 -29.36
C GLU A 325 35.06 0.32 -27.88
N VAL A 326 34.34 -0.55 -27.18
CA VAL A 326 33.88 -0.37 -25.80
C VAL A 326 34.33 -1.54 -24.96
N VAL A 327 34.99 -1.26 -23.83
CA VAL A 327 35.35 -2.25 -22.81
C VAL A 327 34.52 -1.97 -21.56
N PRO A 328 33.48 -2.78 -21.27
CA PRO A 328 32.71 -2.63 -20.03
C PRO A 328 33.48 -3.11 -18.80
N THR A 329 33.21 -2.48 -17.65
CA THR A 329 33.67 -2.98 -16.34
C THR A 329 32.98 -4.30 -15.99
N ALA A 330 33.48 -5.02 -14.98
CA ALA A 330 32.81 -6.22 -14.47
C ALA A 330 31.36 -5.92 -14.02
N CYS A 331 31.15 -4.77 -13.38
CA CYS A 331 29.82 -4.30 -13.00
C CYS A 331 28.95 -3.99 -14.24
N GLY A 332 29.50 -3.27 -15.23
CA GLY A 332 28.83 -2.96 -16.50
C GLY A 332 28.33 -4.20 -17.25
N ARG A 333 29.04 -5.33 -17.19
CA ARG A 333 28.61 -6.62 -17.77
C ARG A 333 27.47 -7.27 -16.99
N ALA A 334 27.43 -7.06 -15.68
CA ALA A 334 26.48 -7.70 -14.77
C ALA A 334 25.14 -6.97 -14.68
N ILE A 335 24.99 -5.81 -15.32
CA ILE A 335 23.78 -4.99 -15.22
C ILE A 335 22.54 -5.69 -15.82
N LYS A 336 21.37 -5.21 -15.36
CA LYS A 336 20.04 -5.59 -15.83
C LYS A 336 19.44 -4.45 -16.68
N ASP A 337 18.29 -4.71 -17.28
CA ASP A 337 17.64 -3.82 -18.27
C ASP A 337 17.40 -2.40 -17.73
N ASP A 338 17.08 -2.28 -16.45
CA ASP A 338 16.81 -1.05 -15.71
C ASP A 338 18.02 -0.11 -15.54
N GLN A 339 19.24 -0.58 -15.84
CA GLN A 339 20.47 0.20 -15.76
C GLN A 339 21.09 0.53 -17.12
N THR A 340 20.53 0.03 -18.22
CA THR A 340 21.10 0.19 -19.56
C THR A 340 21.20 1.65 -20.02
N ASP A 341 20.26 2.51 -19.62
CA ASP A 341 20.30 3.94 -19.93
C ASP A 341 21.48 4.66 -19.24
N ARG A 342 21.84 4.25 -18.01
CA ARG A 342 22.96 4.84 -17.27
C ARG A 342 24.29 4.46 -17.87
N MET A 343 24.45 3.19 -18.23
CA MET A 343 25.63 2.72 -18.97
C MET A 343 25.76 3.44 -20.32
N PHE A 344 24.67 3.58 -21.07
CA PHE A 344 24.70 4.29 -22.35
C PHE A 344 24.98 5.80 -22.17
N ALA A 345 24.52 6.41 -21.08
CA ALA A 345 24.81 7.80 -20.76
C ALA A 345 26.31 8.06 -20.55
N GLU A 346 27.09 7.10 -20.05
CA GLU A 346 28.56 7.25 -19.98
C GLU A 346 29.19 7.39 -21.37
N LEU A 347 28.80 6.51 -22.31
CA LEU A 347 29.26 6.59 -23.70
C LEU A 347 28.82 7.89 -24.36
N TYR A 348 27.54 8.25 -24.20
CA TYR A 348 26.99 9.49 -24.75
C TYR A 348 27.73 10.71 -24.20
N ASN A 349 27.91 10.83 -22.89
CA ASN A 349 28.54 12.00 -22.30
C ASN A 349 30.00 12.15 -22.71
N LYS A 350 30.71 11.04 -22.90
CA LYS A 350 32.10 11.03 -23.36
C LYS A 350 32.24 11.38 -24.84
N HIS A 351 31.34 10.89 -25.70
CA HIS A 351 31.53 10.93 -27.16
C HIS A 351 30.55 11.84 -27.93
N LYS A 352 29.53 12.43 -27.30
CA LYS A 352 28.50 13.26 -27.98
C LYS A 352 29.05 14.43 -28.82
N ASN A 353 30.28 14.85 -28.57
CA ASN A 353 30.93 15.94 -29.28
C ASN A 353 31.89 15.48 -30.38
N ASP A 354 32.15 14.18 -30.50
CA ASP A 354 33.02 13.62 -31.52
C ASP A 354 32.36 13.72 -32.90
N GLU A 355 33.15 13.98 -33.94
CA GLU A 355 32.66 14.08 -35.33
C GLU A 355 31.98 12.78 -35.77
N GLN A 356 32.57 11.64 -35.42
CA GLN A 356 32.03 10.30 -35.69
C GLN A 356 30.64 10.15 -35.05
N TRP A 357 30.47 10.55 -33.78
CA TRP A 357 29.17 10.45 -33.11
C TRP A 357 28.10 11.31 -33.80
N ARG A 358 28.45 12.55 -34.17
CA ARG A 358 27.54 13.50 -34.83
C ARG A 358 27.19 13.09 -36.25
N GLN A 359 28.17 12.56 -37.00
CA GLN A 359 27.96 12.08 -38.37
C GLN A 359 26.86 11.01 -38.43
N TYR A 360 26.83 10.13 -37.43
CA TYR A 360 25.92 8.97 -37.42
C TYR A 360 24.70 9.13 -36.50
N SER A 361 24.49 10.31 -35.88
CA SER A 361 23.29 10.54 -35.05
C SER A 361 22.00 10.44 -35.86
N VAL A 362 22.07 10.58 -37.18
CA VAL A 362 20.96 10.34 -38.13
C VAL A 362 20.39 8.93 -38.06
N ASN A 363 21.17 7.94 -37.59
CA ASN A 363 20.75 6.55 -37.47
C ASN A 363 19.98 6.23 -36.16
N GLY A 364 19.45 7.25 -35.50
CA GLY A 364 18.33 7.10 -34.55
C GLY A 364 18.55 6.15 -33.37
N GLY A 365 19.71 6.23 -32.70
CA GLY A 365 19.99 5.43 -31.50
C GLY A 365 20.54 4.02 -31.77
N SER A 366 21.04 3.76 -32.98
CA SER A 366 21.71 2.50 -33.35
C SER A 366 22.77 2.03 -32.35
N LEU A 367 23.66 2.92 -31.89
CA LEU A 367 24.67 2.58 -30.86
C LEU A 367 24.04 2.05 -29.57
N ARG A 368 22.95 2.67 -29.11
CA ARG A 368 22.23 2.25 -27.92
C ARG A 368 21.61 0.86 -28.13
N ARG A 369 21.06 0.59 -29.31
CA ARG A 369 20.51 -0.73 -29.65
C ARG A 369 21.60 -1.81 -29.65
N GLN A 370 22.75 -1.55 -30.28
CA GLN A 370 23.87 -2.49 -30.34
C GLN A 370 24.44 -2.77 -28.94
N LEU A 371 24.57 -1.76 -28.08
CA LEU A 371 24.98 -1.94 -26.68
C LEU A 371 24.03 -2.87 -25.92
N VAL A 372 22.72 -2.63 -26.01
CA VAL A 372 21.72 -3.48 -25.33
C VAL A 372 21.69 -4.89 -25.93
N CYS A 373 21.91 -5.04 -27.23
CA CYS A 373 22.07 -6.35 -27.85
C CYS A 373 23.27 -7.10 -27.28
N HIS A 374 24.43 -6.46 -27.14
CA HIS A 374 25.62 -7.09 -26.53
C HIS A 374 25.35 -7.53 -25.08
N LEU A 375 24.58 -6.76 -24.32
CA LEU A 375 24.13 -7.17 -22.99
C LEU A 375 23.19 -8.38 -23.05
N ALA A 376 22.18 -8.40 -23.91
CA ALA A 376 21.14 -9.42 -23.89
C ALA A 376 21.51 -10.74 -24.61
N ALA A 377 22.36 -10.68 -25.64
CA ALA A 377 22.52 -11.78 -26.57
C ALA A 377 23.41 -12.92 -26.02
N THR A 378 23.09 -14.13 -26.44
CA THR A 378 23.91 -15.33 -26.28
C THR A 378 24.09 -15.96 -27.64
N PHE A 379 25.33 -16.20 -28.05
CA PHE A 379 25.64 -16.89 -29.31
C PHE A 379 26.50 -18.10 -29.04
N ASP A 380 26.19 -19.23 -29.68
CA ASP A 380 26.96 -20.47 -29.56
C ASP A 380 27.15 -20.90 -28.08
N GLY A 381 26.11 -20.70 -27.27
CA GLY A 381 26.10 -20.98 -25.82
C GLY A 381 26.90 -19.98 -24.96
N LYS A 382 27.48 -18.93 -25.55
CA LYS A 382 28.32 -17.95 -24.85
C LYS A 382 27.63 -16.57 -24.78
N PRO A 383 27.45 -15.99 -23.57
CA PRO A 383 26.92 -14.65 -23.43
C PRO A 383 27.82 -13.62 -24.11
N VAL A 384 27.26 -12.81 -25.00
CA VAL A 384 28.00 -11.78 -25.76
C VAL A 384 28.56 -10.71 -24.83
N ARG A 385 27.86 -10.43 -23.73
CA ARG A 385 28.27 -9.50 -22.68
C ARG A 385 29.65 -9.81 -22.07
N ASN A 386 30.15 -11.03 -22.23
CA ASN A 386 31.44 -11.46 -21.69
C ASN A 386 32.61 -11.31 -22.68
N LYS A 387 32.38 -10.84 -23.92
CA LYS A 387 33.46 -10.52 -24.86
C LYS A 387 34.36 -9.42 -24.30
N PRO A 388 35.69 -9.50 -24.39
CA PRO A 388 36.59 -8.52 -23.80
C PRO A 388 36.28 -7.09 -24.25
N GLU A 389 36.00 -6.91 -25.54
CA GLU A 389 35.59 -5.64 -26.17
C GLU A 389 34.30 -5.82 -26.97
N TRP A 390 33.54 -4.75 -27.12
CA TRP A 390 32.38 -4.63 -27.99
C TRP A 390 32.68 -3.59 -29.06
N ASN A 391 32.49 -3.96 -30.33
CA ASN A 391 32.62 -3.05 -31.46
C ASN A 391 31.21 -2.63 -31.86
N LEU A 392 30.90 -1.34 -31.74
CA LEU A 392 29.59 -0.76 -32.01
C LEU A 392 29.69 0.18 -33.21
N GLU A 393 29.16 -0.21 -34.36
CA GLU A 393 29.26 0.59 -35.59
C GLU A 393 28.04 1.52 -35.73
N PRO A 394 28.17 2.82 -35.48
CA PRO A 394 27.02 3.74 -35.49
C PRO A 394 26.39 3.90 -36.89
N ALA A 395 27.11 3.52 -37.95
CA ALA A 395 26.57 3.46 -39.30
C ALA A 395 25.41 2.46 -39.46
N ARG A 396 25.32 1.44 -38.57
CA ARG A 396 24.28 0.39 -38.64
C ARG A 396 22.88 1.01 -38.52
N PRO A 397 21.88 0.58 -39.32
CA PRO A 397 20.51 1.03 -39.14
C PRO A 397 20.00 0.62 -37.75
N TYR A 398 19.13 1.46 -37.18
CA TYR A 398 18.39 1.09 -35.99
C TYR A 398 17.33 0.03 -36.34
N VAL A 399 17.26 -1.01 -35.51
CA VAL A 399 16.21 -2.04 -35.54
C VAL A 399 15.70 -2.31 -34.11
N ASP A 400 14.59 -3.03 -33.97
CA ASP A 400 14.11 -3.47 -32.66
C ASP A 400 15.06 -4.50 -32.00
N GLN A 401 14.84 -4.80 -30.72
CA GLN A 401 15.72 -5.69 -29.96
C GLN A 401 15.76 -7.12 -30.51
N ALA A 402 14.61 -7.67 -30.90
CA ALA A 402 14.52 -9.04 -31.37
C ALA A 402 15.25 -9.19 -32.71
N THR A 403 15.06 -8.23 -33.61
CA THR A 403 15.77 -8.13 -34.88
C THR A 403 17.28 -7.98 -34.67
N ALA A 404 17.72 -7.10 -33.76
CA ALA A 404 19.13 -6.94 -33.45
C ALA A 404 19.78 -8.24 -32.95
N VAL A 405 19.11 -8.97 -32.05
CA VAL A 405 19.60 -10.26 -31.54
C VAL A 405 19.63 -11.32 -32.65
N ALA A 406 18.60 -11.39 -33.50
CA ALA A 406 18.54 -12.30 -34.63
C ALA A 406 19.66 -12.05 -35.65
N GLN A 407 20.01 -10.78 -35.87
CA GLN A 407 21.13 -10.35 -36.74
C GLN A 407 22.48 -10.32 -36.00
N ARG A 408 22.60 -11.06 -34.90
CA ARG A 408 23.81 -11.20 -34.09
C ARG A 408 24.45 -9.87 -33.64
N CYS A 409 23.62 -8.89 -33.30
CA CYS A 409 23.98 -7.52 -32.94
C CYS A 409 24.62 -6.67 -34.04
N ASN A 410 24.63 -7.15 -35.29
CA ASN A 410 25.19 -6.45 -36.45
C ASN A 410 24.10 -6.26 -37.53
N PRO A 411 23.09 -5.40 -37.31
CA PRO A 411 22.00 -5.25 -38.25
C PRO A 411 22.47 -4.66 -39.59
N TYR A 412 22.39 -5.46 -40.67
CA TYR A 412 22.57 -5.08 -42.10
C TYR A 412 22.04 -6.14 -43.06
#